data_AF-A0A368W504-F1
#
_entry.id   AF-A0A368W504-F1
#
_cell.length_a   1.000
_cell.length_b   1.000
_cell.length_c   1.000
_cell.angle_alpha   90.00
_cell.angle_beta   90.00
_cell.angle_gamma   90.00
#
_symmetry.space_group_name_H-M   'P 1'
#
loop_
_entity.id
_entity.type
_entity.pdbx_description
1 polymer ?
#
loop_
_entity_poly.entity_id
_entity_poly.type
_entity_poly.pdbx_seq_one_letter_code
_entity_poly.pdbx_strand_id
1 'polypeptide(L)'
;MMGGPELHTISAFEGNELVGSVMCWQTGAIERLFVIPRWRNKGLGEILVAKAFEYHLKNGRINVETLVNEQDEEGKLLLESMGYSFPVKLELLALDIQS
;
A
#
# COMPACT_ATOMS: atom_id res chain seq x y z
N MET A 1 -16.39 -9.76 -19.62
CA MET A 1 -15.74 -9.23 -18.41
C MET A 1 -16.14 -7.77 -18.29
N MET A 2 -16.97 -7.42 -17.30
CA MET A 2 -17.23 -6.00 -17.00
C MET A 2 -16.02 -5.49 -16.22
N GLY A 3 -15.22 -4.62 -16.85
CA GLY A 3 -14.10 -3.94 -16.22
C GLY A 3 -14.65 -3.00 -15.15
N GLY A 4 -14.51 -3.40 -13.88
CA GLY A 4 -14.67 -2.47 -12.77
C GLY A 4 -13.58 -1.39 -12.81
N PRO A 5 -13.66 -0.34 -11.98
CA PRO A 5 -12.59 0.64 -11.90
C PRO A 5 -11.27 -0.07 -11.57
N GLU A 6 -10.24 0.16 -12.38
CA GLU A 6 -8.91 -0.45 -12.24
C GLU A 6 -8.29 -0.19 -10.85
N LEU A 7 -8.81 0.82 -10.15
CA LEU A 7 -8.26 1.47 -8.98
C LEU A 7 -9.36 1.77 -7.95
N HIS A 8 -9.11 1.42 -6.69
CA HIS A 8 -9.95 1.79 -5.53
C HIS A 8 -9.07 2.48 -4.48
N THR A 9 -9.51 3.65 -3.99
CA THR A 9 -8.74 4.42 -2.99
C THR A 9 -9.49 4.45 -1.67
N ILE A 10 -8.77 4.14 -0.59
CA ILE A 10 -9.27 4.21 0.78
C ILE A 10 -8.58 5.39 1.44
N SER A 11 -9.36 6.36 1.91
CA SER A 11 -8.87 7.59 2.52
C SER A 11 -9.36 7.73 3.95
N ALA A 12 -8.46 8.13 4.84
CA ALA A 12 -8.76 8.47 6.22
C ALA A 12 -8.92 10.00 6.34
N PHE A 13 -9.93 10.44 7.09
CA PHE A 13 -10.20 11.85 7.33
C PHE A 13 -10.35 12.16 8.82
N GLU A 14 -9.86 13.33 9.23
CA GLU A 14 -10.31 13.99 10.47
C GLU A 14 -11.18 15.19 10.09
N GLY A 15 -12.49 15.07 10.29
CA GLY A 15 -13.44 16.04 9.76
C GLY A 15 -13.33 16.15 8.23
N ASN A 16 -12.93 17.31 7.73
CA ASN A 16 -12.73 17.56 6.30
C ASN A 16 -11.25 17.45 5.86
N GLU A 17 -10.34 17.16 6.78
CA GLU A 17 -8.91 17.01 6.46
C GLU A 17 -8.62 15.58 6.04
N LEU A 18 -8.05 15.39 4.85
CA LEU A 18 -7.44 14.12 4.45
C LEU A 18 -6.19 13.89 5.30
N VAL A 19 -6.13 12.80 6.06
CA VAL A 19 -5.00 12.51 6.98
C VAL A 19 -4.12 11.35 6.53
N GLY A 20 -4.61 10.54 5.58
CA GLY A 20 -3.87 9.45 4.97
C GLY A 20 -4.69 8.74 3.92
N SER A 21 -4.04 7.93 3.09
CA SER A 21 -4.71 7.17 2.03
C SER A 21 -3.89 5.96 1.62
N VAL A 22 -4.55 5.01 0.99
CA VAL A 22 -3.94 3.86 0.30
C VAL A 22 -4.74 3.54 -0.97
N MET A 23 -4.02 3.18 -2.02
CA MET A 23 -4.59 2.81 -3.30
C MET A 23 -4.56 1.29 -3.47
N CYS A 24 -5.61 0.72 -4.03
CA CYS A 24 -5.78 -0.71 -4.26
C CYS A 24 -5.95 -0.96 -5.76
N TRP A 25 -5.07 -1.75 -6.35
CA TRP A 25 -5.16 -2.19 -7.73
C TRP A 25 -6.01 -3.45 -7.86
N GLN A 26 -6.75 -3.60 -8.95
CA GLN A 26 -7.46 -4.85 -9.24
C GLN A 26 -6.54 -6.09 -9.30
N THR A 27 -5.24 -5.94 -9.46
CA THR A 27 -4.30 -7.08 -9.42
C THR A 27 -4.13 -7.68 -8.02
N GLY A 28 -4.55 -6.97 -6.96
CA GLY A 28 -4.28 -7.36 -5.58
C GLY A 28 -3.11 -6.60 -4.96
N ALA A 29 -2.50 -5.67 -5.69
CA ALA A 29 -1.48 -4.79 -5.13
C ALA A 29 -2.11 -3.63 -4.35
N ILE A 30 -1.40 -3.15 -3.34
CA ILE A 30 -1.62 -1.83 -2.73
C ILE A 30 -0.44 -0.93 -3.06
N GLU A 31 -0.71 0.36 -3.24
CA GLU A 31 0.28 1.36 -3.55
C GLU A 31 -0.08 2.71 -2.95
N ARG A 32 0.87 3.65 -2.99
CA ARG A 32 0.67 5.04 -2.54
C ARG A 32 0.10 5.15 -1.12
N LEU A 33 0.49 4.23 -0.24
CA LEU A 33 0.21 4.33 1.18
C LEU A 33 0.92 5.55 1.75
N PHE A 34 0.16 6.46 2.37
CA PHE A 34 0.74 7.55 3.13
C PHE A 34 -0.12 7.93 4.33
N VAL A 35 0.55 8.48 5.34
CA VAL A 35 -0.05 9.19 6.47
C VAL A 35 0.66 10.54 6.58
N ILE A 36 -0.12 11.62 6.67
CA ILE A 36 0.42 12.98 6.82
C ILE A 36 1.29 13.03 8.09
N PRO A 37 2.49 13.65 8.08
CA PRO A 37 3.46 13.56 9.18
C PRO A 37 2.88 13.82 10.59
N ARG A 38 2.04 14.84 10.77
CA ARG A 38 1.42 15.15 12.07
C ARG A 38 0.40 14.12 12.57
N TRP A 39 -0.04 13.23 11.68
CA TRP A 39 -1.01 12.16 11.91
C TRP A 39 -0.35 10.79 12.10
N ARG A 40 0.99 10.69 11.96
CA ARG A 40 1.73 9.44 12.16
C ARG A 40 1.77 9.02 13.63
N ASN A 41 2.17 7.78 13.88
CA ASN A 41 2.27 7.16 15.21
C ASN A 41 0.94 7.11 15.98
N LYS A 42 -0.17 7.07 15.24
CA LYS A 42 -1.56 6.94 15.76
C LYS A 42 -2.28 5.69 15.25
N GLY A 43 -1.55 4.73 14.67
CA GLY A 43 -2.11 3.50 14.08
C GLY A 43 -2.77 3.66 12.71
N LEU A 44 -2.77 4.87 12.11
CA LEU A 44 -3.45 5.10 10.82
C LEU A 44 -2.89 4.27 9.66
N GLY A 45 -1.57 4.05 9.61
CA GLY A 45 -0.95 3.22 8.59
C GLY A 45 -1.49 1.78 8.63
N GLU A 46 -1.53 1.19 9.83
CA GLU A 46 -2.06 -0.16 10.05
C GLU A 46 -3.53 -0.26 9.63
N ILE A 47 -4.35 0.73 10.03
CA ILE A 47 -5.77 0.78 9.67
C ILE A 47 -5.96 0.86 8.15
N LEU A 48 -5.18 1.70 7.46
CA LEU A 48 -5.27 1.84 6.01
C LEU A 48 -4.91 0.52 5.30
N VAL A 49 -3.80 -0.12 5.68
CA VAL A 49 -3.39 -1.42 5.10
C VAL A 49 -4.42 -2.51 5.40
N ALA A 50 -4.95 -2.57 6.62
CA ALA A 50 -5.99 -3.54 6.99
C ALA A 50 -7.27 -3.33 6.16
N LYS A 51 -7.68 -2.08 5.94
CA LYS A 51 -8.85 -1.77 5.10
C LYS A 51 -8.62 -2.11 3.64
N ALA A 52 -7.41 -1.92 3.14
CA ALA A 52 -7.04 -2.36 1.80
C ALA A 52 -7.07 -3.89 1.66
N PHE A 53 -6.59 -4.61 2.67
CA PHE A 53 -6.71 -6.06 2.72
C PHE A 53 -8.17 -6.53 2.77
N GLU A 54 -9.02 -5.90 3.61
CA GLU A 54 -10.47 -6.17 3.62
C GLU A 54 -11.13 -5.97 2.25
N TYR A 55 -10.74 -4.92 1.53
CA TYR A 55 -11.20 -4.67 0.16
C TYR A 55 -10.79 -5.82 -0.78
N HIS A 56 -9.53 -6.24 -0.77
CA HIS A 56 -9.04 -7.33 -1.60
C HIS A 56 -9.70 -8.67 -1.25
N LEU A 57 -9.87 -8.95 0.03
CA LEU A 57 -10.54 -10.15 0.53
C LEU A 57 -11.99 -10.24 0.04
N LYS A 58 -12.74 -9.13 0.10
CA LYS A 58 -14.12 -9.06 -0.45
C LYS A 58 -14.18 -9.31 -1.95
N ASN A 59 -13.07 -9.05 -2.66
CA ASN A 59 -12.93 -9.30 -4.09
C ASN A 59 -12.26 -10.66 -4.39
N GLY A 60 -12.22 -11.58 -3.43
CA GLY A 60 -11.74 -12.95 -3.61
C GLY A 60 -10.22 -13.12 -3.60
N ARG A 61 -9.46 -12.10 -3.16
CA ARG A 61 -8.00 -12.16 -3.06
C ARG A 61 -7.58 -12.37 -1.61
N ILE A 62 -6.81 -13.42 -1.37
CA ILE A 62 -6.31 -13.76 -0.03
C ILE A 62 -4.88 -13.27 0.23
N ASN A 63 -4.23 -12.75 -0.81
CA ASN A 63 -2.88 -12.19 -0.76
C ASN A 63 -2.92 -10.74 -1.28
N VAL A 64 -2.08 -9.89 -0.69
CA VAL A 64 -1.89 -8.50 -1.09
C VAL A 64 -0.40 -8.21 -1.20
N GLU A 65 -0.01 -7.55 -2.28
CA GLU A 65 1.39 -7.23 -2.58
C GLU A 65 1.61 -5.72 -2.50
N THR A 66 2.83 -5.31 -2.14
CA THR A 66 3.22 -3.89 -2.15
C THR A 66 4.72 -3.79 -2.41
N LEU A 67 5.14 -2.59 -2.82
CA LEU A 67 6.54 -2.19 -2.85
C LEU A 67 6.80 -1.19 -1.73
N VAL A 68 8.01 -1.21 -1.20
CA VAL A 68 8.51 -0.23 -0.24
C VAL A 68 9.94 0.13 -0.63
N ASN A 69 10.31 1.40 -0.42
CA ASN A 69 11.68 1.83 -0.67
C ASN A 69 12.61 1.20 0.38
N GLU A 70 13.78 0.70 -0.03
CA GLU A 70 14.76 0.10 0.88
C GLU A 70 15.21 1.06 2.00
N GLN A 71 15.18 2.38 1.76
CA GLN A 71 15.53 3.42 2.72
C GLN A 71 14.36 3.79 3.65
N ASP A 72 13.14 3.32 3.39
CA ASP A 72 11.97 3.59 4.23
C ASP A 72 11.86 2.55 5.35
N GLU A 73 12.68 2.72 6.39
CA GLU A 73 12.72 1.82 7.55
C GLU A 73 11.39 1.80 8.31
N GLU A 74 10.74 2.95 8.48
CA GLU A 74 9.45 3.05 9.16
C GLU A 74 8.36 2.29 8.38
N GLY A 75 8.29 2.47 7.06
CA GLY A 75 7.36 1.76 6.19
C GLY A 75 7.58 0.26 6.19
N LYS A 76 8.84 -0.20 6.17
CA LYS A 76 9.18 -1.63 6.29
C LYS A 76 8.71 -2.21 7.62
N LEU A 77 9.03 -1.56 8.74
CA LEU A 77 8.64 -2.02 10.07
C LEU A 77 7.11 -2.12 10.23
N LEU A 78 6.37 -1.16 9.69
CA LEU A 78 4.90 -1.20 9.65
C LEU A 78 4.40 -2.41 8.85
N LEU A 79 4.94 -2.65 7.67
CA LEU A 79 4.48 -3.74 6.82
C LEU A 79 4.87 -5.11 7.41
N GLU A 80 6.08 -5.24 7.97
CA GLU A 80 6.53 -6.45 8.67
C GLU A 80 5.67 -6.76 9.89
N SER A 81 5.29 -5.75 10.68
CA SER A 81 4.38 -5.95 11.83
C SER A 81 3.01 -6.47 11.40
N MET A 82 2.62 -6.23 10.15
CA MET A 82 1.40 -6.73 9.53
C MET A 82 1.57 -8.04 8.76
N GLY A 83 2.75 -8.65 8.81
CA GLY A 83 3.03 -9.97 8.21
C GLY A 83 3.51 -9.93 6.76
N TYR A 84 3.85 -8.76 6.22
CA TYR A 84 4.56 -8.70 4.94
C TYR A 84 5.98 -9.24 5.09
N SER A 85 6.51 -9.77 3.99
CA SER A 85 7.93 -10.10 3.84
C SER A 85 8.43 -9.52 2.52
N PHE A 86 9.72 -9.19 2.47
CA PHE A 86 10.34 -8.57 1.30
C PHE A 86 11.44 -9.47 0.70
N PRO A 87 11.10 -10.65 0.14
CA PRO A 87 12.08 -11.57 -0.42
C PRO A 87 12.61 -11.13 -1.79
N VAL A 88 11.93 -10.17 -2.44
CA VAL A 88 12.27 -9.70 -3.80
C VAL A 88 12.71 -8.24 -3.71
N LYS A 89 13.88 -7.95 -4.26
CA LYS A 89 14.36 -6.60 -4.52
C LYS A 89 14.27 -6.34 -6.02
N LEU A 90 13.61 -5.26 -6.41
CA LEU A 90 13.57 -4.80 -7.79
C LEU A 90 14.61 -3.70 -7.97
N GLU A 91 15.59 -3.95 -8.82
CA GLU A 91 16.60 -2.97 -9.23
C GLU A 91 16.56 -2.85 -10.75
N LEU A 92 16.50 -1.62 -11.27
CA LEU A 92 16.66 -1.33 -12.69
C LEU A 92 17.94 -0.52 -12.85
N LEU A 93 18.97 -1.10 -13.46
CA LEU A 93 20.23 -0.40 -13.69
C LEU A 93 20.17 0.28 -15.06
N ALA A 94 20.72 1.49 -15.16
CA ALA A 94 20.74 2.24 -16.43
C ALA A 94 21.43 1.49 -17.57
N LEU A 95 22.33 0.54 -17.25
CA LEU A 95 23.02 -0.33 -18.22
C LEU A 95 22.08 -1.39 -18.83
N ASP A 96 20.98 -1.72 -18.17
CA ASP A 96 19.99 -2.71 -18.64
C ASP A 96 18.98 -2.11 -19.63
N ILE A 97 19.06 -0.79 -19.88
CA ILE A 97 18.17 -0.03 -20.79
C ILE A 97 18.91 0.31 -22.10
N GLN A 98 19.85 -0.52 -22.55
CA GLN A 98 20.41 -0.38 -23.90
C GLN A 98 19.42 -0.95 -24.92
N SER A 99 18.68 -0.04 -25.56
CA SER A 99 17.84 -0.26 -26.75
C SER A 99 18.66 -0.55 -27.99
#